data_AF-A0A965P7S0-F1
#
_entry.id   AF-A0A965P7S0-F1
#
_cell.length_a   1.000
_cell.length_b   1.000
_cell.length_c   1.000
_cell.angle_alpha   90.00
_cell.angle_beta   90.00
_cell.angle_gamma   90.00
#
_symmetry.space_group_name_H-M   'P 1'
#
loop_
_entity.id
_entity.type
_entity.pdbx_description
1 polymer ?
#
loop_
_entity_poly.entity_id
_entity_poly.type
_entity_poly.pdbx_seq_one_letter_code
_entity_poly.pdbx_strand_id
1 'polypeptide(L)' 'MKNFAVASAKHVAAGMPMASDEEIIRRHDICQACEFFKDNACQKCGCPIVRAKQYVSKLSWADSECPVGKWGKETPKS' A
#
# COMPACT_ATOMS: atom_id res chain seq x y z
N MET A 1 4.69 20.28 20.22
CA MET A 1 4.80 19.03 21.01
C MET A 1 3.68 18.08 20.61
N LYS A 2 4.00 16.79 20.68
CA LYS A 2 3.32 15.61 20.13
C LYS A 2 1.84 15.45 20.58
N ASN A 3 1.12 14.59 19.84
CA ASN A 3 0.08 13.66 20.35
C ASN A 3 -1.38 13.80 19.85
N PHE A 4 -1.62 14.07 18.57
CA PHE A 4 -2.88 13.60 17.94
C PHE A 4 -2.66 12.63 16.78
N ALA A 5 -1.56 12.78 16.02
CA ALA A 5 -1.17 11.82 15.00
C ALA A 5 -0.73 10.44 15.54
N VAL A 6 -0.41 10.34 16.84
CA VAL A 6 0.08 9.11 17.49
C VAL A 6 -1.06 8.27 18.09
N ALA A 7 -2.25 8.87 18.32
CA ALA A 7 -3.37 8.16 18.94
C ALA A 7 -4.29 7.48 17.90
N SER A 8 -4.40 8.04 16.69
CA SER A 8 -5.28 7.49 15.64
C SER A 8 -4.72 6.22 14.97
N ALA A 9 -3.40 6.01 15.02
CA ALA A 9 -2.73 4.82 14.49
C ALA A 9 -2.83 3.58 15.39
N LYS A 10 -3.29 3.73 16.65
CA LYS A 10 -3.32 2.63 17.64
C LYS A 10 -4.69 1.96 17.80
N HIS A 11 -5.74 2.39 17.09
CA HIS A 11 -7.10 1.88 17.33
C HIS A 11 -7.88 1.40 16.10
N VAL A 12 -7.28 1.41 14.90
CA VAL A 12 -7.87 0.87 13.66
C VAL A 12 -6.81 -0.02 13.03
N ALA A 13 -6.90 -1.34 12.86
CA ALA A 13 -7.97 -2.31 12.98
C ALA A 13 -7.35 -3.68 13.34
N ALA A 14 -8.02 -4.45 14.19
CA ALA A 14 -7.53 -5.66 14.87
C ALA A 14 -7.35 -6.92 13.98
N GLY A 15 -6.66 -6.82 12.84
CA GLY A 15 -6.32 -8.02 12.05
C GLY A 15 -5.57 -7.86 10.72
N MET A 16 -5.39 -6.64 10.18
CA MET A 16 -4.62 -6.44 8.94
C MET A 16 -3.80 -5.16 9.04
N PRO A 17 -2.45 -5.24 9.13
CA PRO A 17 -1.62 -4.04 9.19
C PRO A 17 -1.67 -3.32 7.83
N MET A 18 -1.97 -2.04 7.89
CA MET A 18 -2.04 -1.17 6.71
C MET A 18 -0.70 -0.47 6.52
N ALA A 19 -0.28 -0.30 5.27
CA ALA A 19 0.91 0.49 4.93
C ALA A 19 0.65 1.98 5.16
N SER A 20 1.71 2.74 5.38
CA SER A 20 1.65 4.20 5.48
C SER A 20 1.19 4.84 4.17
N ASP A 21 0.53 6.00 4.24
CA ASP A 21 0.09 6.75 3.03
C ASP A 21 1.27 7.03 2.08
N GLU A 22 2.44 7.34 2.63
CA GLU A 22 3.68 7.56 1.88
C GLU A 22 4.09 6.33 1.07
N GLU A 23 4.06 5.15 1.70
CA GLU A 23 4.42 3.91 1.04
C GLU A 23 3.36 3.46 0.04
N ILE A 24 2.07 3.69 0.32
CA ILE A 24 0.98 3.43 -0.64
C ILE A 24 1.19 4.27 -1.90
N ILE A 25 1.50 5.56 -1.75
CA ILE A 25 1.79 6.45 -2.88
C ILE A 25 3.03 5.97 -3.64
N ARG A 26 4.11 5.63 -2.93
CA ARG A 26 5.34 5.12 -3.55
C ARG A 26 5.08 3.85 -4.37
N ARG A 27 4.38 2.87 -3.79
CA ARG A 27 4.02 1.61 -4.45
C ARG A 27 3.09 1.85 -5.65
N HIS A 28 2.14 2.78 -5.53
CA HIS A 28 1.27 3.18 -6.62
C HIS A 28 2.08 3.74 -7.80
N ASP A 29 3.00 4.68 -7.56
CA ASP A 29 3.83 5.26 -8.62
C ASP A 29 4.71 4.20 -9.29
N ILE A 30 5.28 3.27 -8.51
CA ILE A 30 6.01 2.11 -9.05
C ILE A 30 5.11 1.26 -9.95
N CYS A 31 3.87 0.99 -9.52
CA CYS A 31 2.92 0.21 -10.29
C CYS A 31 2.45 0.94 -11.57
N GLN A 32 2.25 2.26 -11.54
CA GLN A 32 1.89 3.03 -12.73
C GLN A 32 2.99 3.02 -13.80
N ALA A 33 4.25 2.98 -13.38
CA ALA A 33 5.40 2.88 -14.28
C ALA A 33 5.73 1.43 -14.70
N CYS A 34 4.97 0.43 -14.23
CA CYS A 34 5.27 -0.98 -14.44
C CYS A 34 4.79 -1.47 -15.82
N GLU A 35 5.59 -2.30 -16.49
CA GLU A 35 5.24 -2.95 -17.76
C GLU A 35 3.97 -3.84 -17.70
N PHE A 36 3.58 -4.26 -16.49
CA PHE A 36 2.38 -5.08 -16.26
C PHE A 36 1.14 -4.26 -15.92
N PHE A 37 1.21 -2.93 -15.93
CA PHE A 37 0.06 -2.07 -15.72
C PHE A 37 -0.79 -2.00 -16.99
N LYS A 38 -2.05 -2.41 -16.89
CA LYS A 38 -3.00 -2.38 -18.00
C LYS A 38 -4.42 -2.21 -17.47
N ASP A 39 -5.21 -1.34 -18.12
CA ASP A 39 -6.63 -1.12 -17.79
C ASP A 39 -6.87 -0.82 -16.31
N ASN A 40 -6.04 0.05 -15.71
CA ASN A 40 -6.12 0.43 -14.29
C ASN A 40 -5.89 -0.70 -13.28
N ALA A 41 -5.29 -1.82 -13.72
CA ALA A 41 -4.95 -2.96 -12.88
C ALA A 41 -3.58 -3.54 -13.22
N CYS A 42 -3.03 -4.31 -12.28
CA CYS A 42 -1.77 -5.01 -12.43
C CYS A 42 -2.02 -6.42 -12.99
N GLN A 43 -1.44 -6.76 -14.15
CA GLN A 43 -1.62 -8.07 -14.79
C GLN A 43 -0.91 -9.22 -14.05
N LYS A 44 -0.02 -8.93 -13.09
CA LYS A 44 0.70 -9.94 -12.28
C LYS A 44 0.13 -10.14 -10.89
N CYS A 45 -0.38 -9.07 -10.30
CA CYS A 45 -0.89 -9.06 -8.93
C CYS A 45 -2.42 -8.99 -8.86
N GLY A 46 -3.08 -8.66 -9.98
CA GLY A 46 -4.54 -8.55 -10.08
C GLY A 46 -5.13 -7.35 -9.35
N CYS A 47 -4.33 -6.59 -8.58
CA CYS A 47 -4.86 -5.51 -7.77
C CYS A 47 -5.17 -4.26 -8.62
N PRO A 48 -6.23 -3.51 -8.26
CA PRO A 48 -6.53 -2.24 -8.88
C PRO A 48 -5.43 -1.21 -8.54
N ILE A 49 -4.89 -0.55 -9.58
CA ILE A 49 -3.87 0.51 -9.48
C ILE A 49 -4.54 1.82 -9.85
N VAL A 50 -5.29 2.35 -8.88
CA VAL A 50 -6.06 3.58 -9.03
C VAL A 50 -5.82 4.46 -7.80
N ARG A 51 -6.30 5.73 -7.80
CA ARG A 51 -6.19 6.73 -6.70
C ARG A 51 -7.57 7.19 -6.13
N ALA A 52 -8.06 6.62 -5.04
CA ALA A 52 -9.40 6.71 -4.42
C ALA A 52 -9.26 6.20 -2.98
N LYS A 53 -9.94 6.88 -2.08
CA LYS A 53 -9.76 6.72 -0.63
C LYS A 53 -10.23 5.38 -0.07
N GLN A 54 -10.83 4.51 -0.88
CA GLN A 54 -11.41 3.24 -0.46
C GLN A 54 -10.66 2.01 -1.02
N TYR A 55 -9.39 2.13 -1.41
CA TYR A 55 -8.67 0.99 -1.93
C TYR A 55 -8.32 -0.06 -0.89
N VAL A 56 -9.14 -1.09 -0.94
CA VAL A 56 -8.70 -2.45 -0.69
C VAL A 56 -7.86 -2.90 -1.89
N SER A 57 -6.63 -2.39 -2.00
CA SER A 57 -5.63 -2.89 -2.96
C SER A 57 -4.42 -3.42 -2.20
N LYS A 58 -3.66 -4.29 -2.86
CA LYS A 58 -2.44 -4.88 -2.30
C LYS A 58 -1.40 -3.83 -1.88
N LEU A 59 -1.47 -2.62 -2.46
CA LEU A 59 -0.60 -1.49 -2.13
C LEU A 59 -0.83 -1.01 -0.69
N SER A 60 -2.06 -1.10 -0.19
CA SER A 60 -2.49 -0.62 1.12
C SER A 60 -2.16 -1.55 2.28
N TRP A 61 -1.73 -2.79 2.00
CA TRP A 61 -1.42 -3.78 3.03
C TRP A 61 0.08 -3.74 3.38
N ALA A 62 0.43 -3.64 4.66
CA ALA A 62 1.81 -3.56 5.10
C ALA A 62 2.59 -4.84 4.76
N ASP A 63 1.98 -6.01 4.98
CA ASP A 63 2.60 -7.33 4.77
C ASP A 63 2.62 -7.78 3.30
N SER A 64 2.09 -6.97 2.40
CA SER A 64 2.07 -7.29 0.98
C SER A 64 3.38 -6.96 0.29
N GLU A 65 3.62 -7.68 -0.80
CA GLU A 65 4.77 -7.48 -1.67
C GLU A 65 4.39 -7.67 -3.14
N CYS A 66 5.17 -7.07 -4.03
CA CYS A 66 5.01 -7.23 -5.47
C CYS A 66 5.46 -8.65 -5.91
N PRO A 67 4.63 -9.44 -6.61
CA PRO A 67 5.04 -10.79 -7.06
C PRO A 67 6.19 -10.79 -8.07
N VAL A 68 6.47 -9.65 -8.71
CA VAL A 68 7.63 -9.43 -9.59
C VAL A 68 8.77 -8.62 -8.94
N GLY A 69 8.72 -8.41 -7.62
CA GLY A 69 9.83 -7.85 -6.84
C GLY A 69 10.08 -6.34 -6.97
N LYS A 70 9.14 -5.55 -7.53
CA LYS A 70 9.31 -4.09 -7.70
C LYS A 70 9.16 -3.28 -6.39
N TRP A 71 8.49 -3.85 -5.39
CA TRP A 71 8.32 -3.30 -4.04
C TRP A 71 8.04 -4.43 -3.03
N GLY A 72 8.30 -4.19 -1.75
CA GLY A 72 8.23 -5.20 -0.68
C GLY A 72 7.39 -4.76 0.52
N LYS A 73 7.38 -5.61 1.55
CA LYS A 73 6.64 -5.37 2.80
C LYS A 73 7.14 -4.11 3.50
N GLU A 74 6.22 -3.36 4.08
CA GLU A 74 6.59 -2.22 4.93
C GLU A 74 7.08 -2.80 6.27
N THR A 75 8.39 -2.72 6.51
CA THR A 75 8.93 -3.10 7.82
C THR A 75 8.42 -2.10 8.86
N PRO A 76 7.85 -2.55 9.98
CA PRO A 76 7.46 -1.63 11.04
C PRO A 76 8.70 -0.81 11.46
N LYS A 77 8.61 0.52 11.32
CA LYS A 77 9.66 1.43 11.82
C LYS A 77 9.81 1.17 13.32
N SER A 78 10.96 0.60 13.72
CA SER A 78 11.34 0.34 15.11
C SER A 78 11.62 1.63 15.88
#